data_AF-A0A4R8QDJ1-F1
#
_entry.id   AF-A0A4R8QDJ1-F1
#
_cell.length_a   1.000
_cell.length_b   1.000
_cell.length_c   1.000
_cell.angle_alpha   90.00
_cell.angle_beta   90.00
_cell.angle_gamma   90.00
#
_symmetry.space_group_name_H-M   'P 1'
#
loop_
_entity.id
_entity.type
_entity.pdbx_description
1 polymer ?
#
loop_
_entity_poly.entity_id
_entity_poly.type
_entity_poly.pdbx_seq_one_letter_code
_entity_poly.pdbx_strand_id
1 'polypeptide(L)'
;MSQIPRLVTSLLALGTGIKLTSAPHAGFHVQYPWMSRGPNLWSRPELDDYNPFCRGIIHNPQAYARSSRTFLSFSGHPGDLVTALYTRNRVPKKREEFPYAILEDVPIHSSGQLCVNVTIPFQTELGEMGVMYFEARDPATGNIEYFCTDVRMTDTEALPEEHPAMCAAGNETLIPMPDEYL
;
A
#
# COMPACT_ATOMS: atom_id res chain seq x y z
N MET A 1 -67.83 -17.50 32.13
CA MET A 1 -66.39 -17.82 32.23
C MET A 1 -66.06 -18.83 31.13
N SER A 2 -65.42 -18.41 30.05
CA SER A 2 -64.94 -19.29 28.98
C SER A 2 -63.58 -18.76 28.55
N GLN A 3 -62.53 -19.53 28.81
CA GLN A 3 -61.14 -19.14 28.60
C GLN A 3 -60.69 -19.55 27.19
N ILE A 4 -60.26 -18.56 26.41
CA ILE A 4 -59.60 -18.71 25.11
C ILE A 4 -58.14 -19.07 25.37
N PRO A 5 -57.57 -20.15 24.79
CA PRO A 5 -56.12 -20.30 24.78
C PRO A 5 -55.55 -19.46 23.64
N ARG A 6 -54.84 -18.38 23.99
CA ARG A 6 -53.95 -17.67 23.06
C ARG A 6 -52.72 -18.55 22.81
N LEU A 7 -52.64 -19.15 21.63
CA LEU A 7 -51.40 -19.74 21.13
C LEU A 7 -50.42 -18.61 20.84
N VAL A 8 -49.41 -18.45 21.69
CA VAL A 8 -48.28 -17.55 21.48
C VAL A 8 -47.30 -18.27 20.56
N THR A 9 -47.22 -17.84 19.31
CA THR A 9 -46.25 -18.33 18.33
C THR A 9 -44.93 -17.57 18.52
N SER A 10 -43.99 -18.13 19.28
CA SER A 10 -42.62 -17.61 19.34
C SER A 10 -41.87 -18.01 18.07
N LEU A 11 -41.74 -17.07 17.12
CA LEU A 11 -40.78 -17.17 16.02
C LEU A 11 -39.36 -16.96 16.56
N LEU A 12 -38.60 -18.05 16.72
CA LEU A 12 -37.14 -17.99 16.81
C LEU A 12 -36.58 -17.70 15.42
N ALA A 13 -36.36 -16.41 15.12
CA ALA A 13 -35.52 -16.01 14.00
C ALA A 13 -34.05 -16.27 14.37
N LEU A 14 -33.54 -17.47 14.07
CA LEU A 14 -32.10 -17.71 14.00
C LEU A 14 -31.56 -16.98 12.76
N GLY A 15 -31.34 -15.67 12.90
CA GLY A 15 -30.49 -14.93 11.99
C GLY A 15 -29.05 -15.38 12.19
N THR A 16 -28.63 -16.43 11.48
CA THR A 16 -27.20 -16.71 11.31
C THR A 16 -26.65 -15.58 10.44
N GLY A 17 -26.22 -14.49 11.10
CA GLY A 17 -25.35 -13.51 10.48
C GLY A 17 -24.10 -14.25 10.04
N ILE A 18 -23.98 -14.47 8.73
CA ILE A 18 -22.76 -14.99 8.13
C ILE A 18 -21.73 -13.89 8.38
N LYS A 19 -20.90 -14.03 9.41
CA LYS A 19 -19.63 -13.32 9.45
C LYS A 19 -18.85 -13.91 8.28
N LEU A 20 -18.86 -13.22 7.13
CA LEU A 20 -17.81 -13.40 6.15
C LEU A 20 -16.52 -13.03 6.88
N THR A 21 -15.88 -14.03 7.46
CA THR A 21 -14.49 -13.93 7.88
C THR A 21 -13.72 -13.82 6.58
N SER A 22 -13.50 -12.58 6.12
CA SER A 22 -12.40 -12.27 5.21
C SER A 22 -11.16 -12.92 5.84
N ALA A 23 -10.52 -13.77 5.06
CA ALA A 23 -9.37 -14.53 5.52
C ALA A 23 -8.23 -13.54 5.91
N PRO A 24 -7.36 -13.92 6.86
CA PRO A 24 -6.39 -13.01 7.46
C PRO A 24 -5.31 -12.68 6.43
N HIS A 25 -5.43 -11.53 5.75
CA HIS A 25 -4.61 -11.24 4.59
C HIS A 25 -4.13 -9.79 4.60
N ALA A 26 -2.87 -9.60 4.98
CA ALA A 26 -2.10 -8.40 4.61
C ALA A 26 -1.69 -8.57 3.14
N GLY A 27 -2.65 -8.47 2.22
CA GLY A 27 -2.41 -8.50 0.78
C GLY A 27 -2.48 -7.08 0.24
N PHE A 28 -1.38 -6.52 -0.25
CA PHE A 28 -1.36 -5.22 -0.91
C PHE A 28 -0.41 -5.20 -2.11
N HIS A 29 -0.58 -4.20 -2.97
CA HIS A 29 0.25 -4.01 -4.16
C HIS A 29 0.58 -2.52 -4.31
N VAL A 30 1.84 -2.25 -4.62
CA VAL A 30 2.31 -0.89 -4.92
C VAL A 30 2.03 -0.61 -6.39
N GLN A 31 1.10 0.29 -6.67
CA GLN A 31 0.79 0.71 -8.04
C GLN A 31 1.74 1.81 -8.52
N TYR A 32 2.10 2.73 -7.61
CA TYR A 32 3.10 3.75 -7.87
C TYR A 32 3.95 3.97 -6.62
N PRO A 33 5.29 3.93 -6.74
CA PRO A 33 6.10 3.82 -7.97
C PRO A 33 6.02 2.44 -8.66
N TRP A 34 5.93 2.42 -10.01
CA TRP A 34 5.49 1.27 -10.83
C TRP A 34 6.32 -0.03 -10.73
N MET A 35 7.50 -0.04 -10.10
CA MET A 35 8.37 -1.22 -10.05
C MET A 35 8.80 -1.56 -8.63
N SER A 36 8.15 -2.56 -8.03
CA SER A 36 8.68 -3.23 -6.85
C SER A 36 9.77 -4.24 -7.23
N ARG A 37 10.75 -4.40 -6.36
CA ARG A 37 11.76 -5.45 -6.42
C ARG A 37 11.10 -6.82 -6.50
N GLY A 38 11.58 -7.62 -7.45
CA GLY A 38 11.08 -8.96 -7.71
C GLY A 38 11.66 -10.01 -6.77
N PRO A 39 11.18 -11.26 -6.85
CA PRO A 39 11.82 -12.39 -6.18
C PRO A 39 13.27 -12.55 -6.64
N ASN A 40 14.11 -13.13 -5.79
CA ASN A 40 15.48 -13.43 -6.18
C ASN A 40 15.48 -14.51 -7.27
N LEU A 41 16.22 -14.28 -8.36
CA LEU A 41 16.27 -15.16 -9.51
C LEU A 41 16.88 -16.54 -9.20
N TRP A 42 17.59 -16.67 -8.08
CA TRP A 42 18.25 -17.89 -7.62
C TRP A 42 17.85 -18.24 -6.18
N SER A 43 16.61 -18.71 -5.97
CA SER A 43 16.22 -19.32 -4.69
C SER A 43 16.66 -20.78 -4.67
N ARG A 44 17.93 -21.03 -4.32
CA ARG A 44 18.28 -22.34 -3.75
C ARG A 44 17.90 -22.29 -2.27
N PRO A 45 17.12 -23.24 -1.73
CA PRO A 45 16.72 -23.22 -0.32
C PRO A 45 17.90 -23.06 0.65
N GLU A 46 19.08 -23.58 0.30
CA GLU A 46 20.30 -23.48 1.10
C GLU A 46 20.96 -22.08 1.09
N LEU A 47 20.54 -21.19 0.18
CA LEU A 47 21.03 -19.83 0.03
C LEU A 47 19.99 -18.78 0.44
N ASP A 48 18.83 -19.20 0.96
CA ASP A 48 17.76 -18.27 1.32
C ASP A 48 18.16 -17.30 2.45
N ASP A 49 19.08 -17.70 3.33
CA ASP A 49 19.65 -16.84 4.37
C ASP A 49 20.49 -15.67 3.81
N TYR A 50 20.99 -15.80 2.57
CA TYR A 50 21.75 -14.76 1.89
C TYR A 50 20.88 -13.86 1.01
N ASN A 51 19.58 -14.13 0.96
CA ASN A 51 18.65 -13.28 0.22
C ASN A 51 18.61 -11.89 0.88
N PRO A 52 18.83 -10.80 0.12
CA PRO A 52 18.68 -9.47 0.67
C PRO A 52 17.25 -9.25 1.17
N PHE A 53 17.08 -8.50 2.25
CA PHE A 53 15.78 -8.19 2.87
C PHE A 53 14.77 -7.68 1.83
N CYS A 54 15.20 -6.75 0.99
CA CYS A 54 14.39 -6.21 -0.09
C CYS A 54 14.43 -7.01 -1.41
N ARG A 55 14.92 -8.25 -1.41
CA ARG A 55 14.99 -9.13 -2.60
C ARG A 55 15.75 -8.49 -3.79
N GLY A 56 15.39 -8.85 -5.02
CA GLY A 56 16.15 -8.56 -6.23
C GLY A 56 16.28 -7.06 -6.51
N ILE A 57 17.51 -6.57 -6.55
CA ILE A 57 17.81 -5.15 -6.80
C ILE A 57 17.46 -4.78 -8.24
N ILE A 58 16.74 -3.68 -8.44
CA ILE A 58 16.41 -3.19 -9.78
C ILE A 58 17.63 -2.45 -10.37
N HIS A 59 18.08 -2.89 -11.54
CA HIS A 59 19.23 -2.29 -12.24
C HIS A 59 18.95 -0.89 -12.79
N ASN A 60 17.70 -0.58 -13.14
CA ASN A 60 17.27 0.74 -13.59
C ASN A 60 16.22 1.33 -12.62
N PRO A 61 16.65 2.00 -11.53
CA PRO A 61 15.74 2.57 -10.53
C PRO A 61 14.74 3.54 -11.15
N GLN A 62 13.53 3.57 -10.60
CA GLN A 62 12.48 4.48 -11.06
C GLN A 62 12.81 5.93 -10.69
N ALA A 63 12.60 6.86 -11.61
CA ALA A 63 12.75 8.28 -11.30
C ALA A 63 11.66 8.70 -10.31
N TYR A 64 12.05 9.45 -9.28
CA TYR A 64 11.11 9.99 -8.29
C TYR A 64 11.45 11.44 -7.99
N ALA A 65 10.42 12.27 -7.78
CA ALA A 65 10.59 13.69 -7.50
C ALA A 65 11.19 13.88 -6.10
N ARG A 66 12.30 14.62 -6.02
CA ARG A 66 13.00 14.85 -4.75
C ARG A 66 12.36 15.96 -3.92
N SER A 67 11.89 17.02 -4.56
CA SER A 67 11.42 18.26 -3.92
C SER A 67 9.99 18.61 -4.33
N SER A 68 9.60 18.26 -5.55
CA SER A 68 8.25 18.47 -6.05
C SER A 68 7.27 17.53 -5.35
N ARG A 69 6.03 18.01 -5.16
CA ARG A 69 4.93 17.20 -4.67
C ARG A 69 4.63 16.11 -5.68
N THR A 70 4.51 14.88 -5.22
CA THR A 70 4.12 13.70 -6.03
C THR A 70 3.06 12.91 -5.26
N PHE A 71 2.79 11.67 -5.65
CA PHE A 71 1.83 10.80 -4.99
C PHE A 71 2.41 9.39 -4.79
N LEU A 72 1.79 8.61 -3.91
CA LEU A 72 1.97 7.17 -3.77
C LEU A 72 0.61 6.52 -3.97
N SER A 73 0.59 5.38 -4.68
CA SER A 73 -0.64 4.65 -4.96
C SER A 73 -0.50 3.18 -4.58
N PHE A 74 -1.48 2.69 -3.82
CA PHE A 74 -1.54 1.32 -3.33
C PHE A 74 -2.93 0.75 -3.54
N SER A 75 -3.00 -0.56 -3.76
CA SER A 75 -4.25 -1.32 -3.67
C SER A 75 -4.10 -2.43 -2.64
N GLY A 76 -5.11 -2.62 -1.79
CA GLY A 76 -5.08 -3.64 -0.73
C GLY A 76 -6.43 -3.76 -0.05
N HIS A 77 -6.44 -4.33 1.15
CA HIS A 77 -7.69 -4.52 1.89
C HIS A 77 -8.11 -3.24 2.61
N PRO A 78 -9.40 -2.89 2.59
CA PRO A 78 -9.92 -1.78 3.37
C PRO A 78 -9.54 -1.84 4.86
N GLY A 79 -8.99 -0.74 5.37
CA GLY A 79 -8.60 -0.62 6.78
C GLY A 79 -7.18 -1.09 7.10
N ASP A 80 -6.48 -1.76 6.17
CA ASP A 80 -5.05 -2.05 6.34
C ASP A 80 -4.27 -0.73 6.45
N LEU A 81 -3.26 -0.70 7.32
CA LEU A 81 -2.44 0.47 7.58
C LEU A 81 -1.19 0.41 6.73
N VAL A 82 -1.02 1.37 5.83
CA VAL A 82 0.17 1.47 4.97
C VAL A 82 1.21 2.38 5.62
N THR A 83 2.47 1.96 5.57
CA THR A 83 3.63 2.76 5.96
C THR A 83 4.65 2.76 4.83
N ALA A 84 5.25 3.91 4.55
CA ALA A 84 6.27 4.10 3.53
C ALA A 84 7.51 4.74 4.13
N LEU A 85 8.65 4.06 3.99
CA LEU A 85 9.95 4.48 4.52
C LEU A 85 10.97 4.56 3.39
N TYR A 86 12.09 5.21 3.66
CA TYR A 86 13.19 5.39 2.72
C TYR A 86 14.55 5.17 3.38
N THR A 87 15.47 4.64 2.59
CA THR A 87 16.89 4.55 2.93
C THR A 87 17.75 4.89 1.73
N ARG A 88 18.93 5.45 2.00
CA ARG A 88 19.97 5.68 0.99
C ARG A 88 20.79 4.42 0.71
N ASN A 89 20.74 3.43 1.61
CA ASN A 89 21.44 2.17 1.42
C ASN A 89 20.68 1.28 0.43
N ARG A 90 21.26 1.01 -0.75
CA ARG A 90 20.63 0.15 -1.76
C ARG A 90 20.50 -1.33 -1.36
N VAL A 91 21.20 -1.76 -0.31
CA VAL A 91 21.14 -3.15 0.18
C VAL A 91 20.82 -3.14 1.67
N PRO A 92 19.59 -2.74 2.05
CA PRO A 92 19.18 -2.78 3.45
C PRO A 92 19.05 -4.22 3.91
N LYS A 93 19.45 -4.51 5.15
CA LYS A 93 19.38 -5.87 5.72
C LYS A 93 18.13 -6.13 6.55
N LYS A 94 17.44 -5.08 6.96
CA LYS A 94 16.27 -5.12 7.84
C LYS A 94 15.46 -3.83 7.75
N ARG A 95 14.23 -3.86 8.25
CA ARG A 95 13.32 -2.70 8.28
C ARG A 95 13.91 -1.51 9.03
N GLU A 96 14.68 -1.73 10.10
CA GLU A 96 15.22 -0.64 10.92
C GLU A 96 16.33 0.16 10.20
N GLU A 97 16.80 -0.30 9.05
CA GLU A 97 17.75 0.44 8.20
C GLU A 97 17.07 1.47 7.29
N PHE A 98 15.77 1.72 7.48
CA PHE A 98 14.98 2.76 6.82
C PHE A 98 14.67 3.91 7.78
N PRO A 99 15.60 4.87 7.98
CA PRO A 99 15.46 5.91 9.00
C PRO A 99 14.51 7.04 8.59
N TYR A 100 14.13 7.13 7.32
CA TYR A 100 13.35 8.25 6.80
C TYR A 100 11.90 7.83 6.55
N ALA A 101 10.97 8.35 7.33
CA ALA A 101 9.55 8.14 7.08
C ALA A 101 9.03 9.07 5.98
N ILE A 102 8.25 8.53 5.05
CA ILE A 102 7.51 9.28 4.03
C ILE A 102 6.02 9.36 4.44
N LEU A 103 5.46 8.22 4.86
CA LEU A 103 4.08 8.13 5.37
C LEU A 103 4.03 7.04 6.46
N GLU A 104 3.17 7.21 7.47
CA GLU A 104 3.04 6.28 8.58
C GLU A 104 1.57 5.97 8.85
N ASP A 105 1.25 4.68 8.94
CA ASP A 105 -0.04 4.12 9.35
C ASP A 105 -1.28 4.78 8.72
N VAL A 106 -1.24 4.99 7.40
CA VAL A 106 -2.38 5.54 6.67
C VAL A 106 -3.32 4.42 6.23
N PRO A 107 -4.61 4.45 6.61
CA PRO A 107 -5.54 3.38 6.28
C PRO A 107 -5.92 3.37 4.80
N ILE A 108 -5.95 2.18 4.21
CA ILE A 108 -6.54 1.95 2.89
C ILE A 108 -8.05 2.19 2.96
N HIS A 109 -8.60 2.87 1.96
CA HIS A 109 -10.01 3.20 1.93
C HIS A 109 -10.91 1.97 1.77
N SER A 110 -12.20 2.16 2.00
CA SER A 110 -13.25 1.17 1.70
C SER A 110 -13.27 0.69 0.25
N SER A 111 -12.73 1.48 -0.69
CA SER A 111 -12.58 1.13 -2.09
C SER A 111 -11.46 0.10 -2.36
N GLY A 112 -10.61 -0.18 -1.38
CA GLY A 112 -9.41 -1.01 -1.54
C GLY A 112 -8.27 -0.29 -2.25
N GLN A 113 -8.37 1.02 -2.46
CA GLN A 113 -7.31 1.87 -3.00
C GLN A 113 -6.84 2.85 -1.94
N LEU A 114 -5.56 3.23 -2.01
CA LEU A 114 -4.97 4.32 -1.25
C LEU A 114 -4.11 5.15 -2.18
N CYS A 115 -4.55 6.39 -2.43
CA CYS A 115 -3.76 7.37 -3.18
C CYS A 115 -3.51 8.61 -2.33
N VAL A 116 -2.25 8.88 -2.03
CA VAL A 116 -1.84 9.98 -1.14
C VAL A 116 -0.81 10.84 -1.82
N ASN A 117 -1.03 12.14 -1.74
CA ASN A 117 -0.05 13.12 -2.15
C ASN A 117 1.06 13.21 -1.11
N VAL A 118 2.31 13.05 -1.54
CA VAL A 118 3.48 13.09 -0.67
C VAL A 118 4.54 14.04 -1.24
N THR A 119 5.19 14.75 -0.33
CA THR A 119 6.44 15.45 -0.60
C THR A 119 7.48 14.82 0.32
N ILE A 120 8.66 14.49 -0.22
CA ILE A 120 9.73 13.91 0.58
C ILE A 120 10.09 14.90 1.72
N PRO A 121 9.93 14.53 3.01
CA PRO A 121 10.09 15.47 4.11
C PRO A 121 11.54 15.66 4.55
N PHE A 122 12.50 15.10 3.83
CA PHE A 122 13.93 15.10 4.14
C PHE A 122 14.76 15.54 2.94
N GLN A 123 16.00 15.95 3.18
CA GLN A 123 16.90 16.38 2.11
C GLN A 123 17.46 15.17 1.34
N THR A 124 17.41 15.26 0.01
CA THR A 124 18.03 14.33 -0.93
C THR A 124 18.83 15.10 -1.97
N GLU A 125 19.75 14.42 -2.66
CA GLU A 125 20.54 14.99 -3.75
C GLU A 125 20.01 14.58 -5.13
N LEU A 126 20.28 15.40 -6.15
CA LEU A 126 19.93 15.06 -7.53
C LEU A 126 20.73 13.84 -7.99
N GLY A 127 20.04 12.81 -8.49
CA GLY A 127 20.64 11.53 -8.89
C GLY A 127 20.91 10.57 -7.73
N GLU A 128 20.60 10.95 -6.48
CA GLU A 128 20.70 10.06 -5.32
C GLU A 128 19.85 8.80 -5.57
N MET A 129 20.46 7.63 -5.37
CA MET A 129 19.74 6.36 -5.44
C MET A 129 19.44 5.87 -4.03
N GLY A 130 18.23 5.34 -3.85
CA GLY A 130 17.82 4.75 -2.59
C GLY A 130 16.74 3.71 -2.78
N VAL A 131 16.19 3.25 -1.66
CA VAL A 131 15.14 2.24 -1.63
C VAL A 131 13.98 2.80 -0.84
N MET A 132 12.80 2.78 -1.45
CA MET A 132 11.54 2.97 -0.74
C MET A 132 11.04 1.62 -0.26
N TYR A 133 10.67 1.53 1.01
CA TYR A 133 10.04 0.38 1.64
C TYR A 133 8.59 0.71 1.90
N PHE A 134 7.69 -0.18 1.49
CA PHE A 134 6.27 -0.06 1.69
C PHE A 134 5.82 -1.28 2.48
N GLU A 135 5.07 -1.08 3.54
CA GLU A 135 4.42 -2.16 4.27
C GLU A 135 2.93 -1.88 4.43
N ALA A 136 2.12 -2.93 4.36
CA ALA A 136 0.73 -2.91 4.78
C ALA A 136 0.58 -3.81 5.99
N ARG A 137 -0.06 -3.30 7.04
CA ARG A 137 -0.30 -3.99 8.30
C ARG A 137 -1.79 -4.15 8.53
N ASP A 138 -2.23 -5.38 8.74
CA ASP A 138 -3.59 -5.65 9.20
C ASP A 138 -3.71 -5.23 10.68
N PRO A 139 -4.56 -4.25 11.03
CA PRO A 139 -4.69 -3.77 12.40
C PRO A 139 -5.32 -4.81 13.36
N ALA A 140 -6.05 -5.80 12.85
CA ALA A 140 -6.71 -6.83 13.65
C ALA A 140 -5.77 -7.99 13.99
N THR A 141 -4.93 -8.41 13.03
CA THR A 141 -4.05 -9.59 13.21
C THR A 141 -2.58 -9.22 13.44
N GLY A 142 -2.15 -8.03 13.04
CA GLY A 142 -0.76 -7.62 13.06
C GLY A 142 0.09 -8.23 11.95
N ASN A 143 -0.53 -8.92 10.98
CA ASN A 143 0.17 -9.45 9.81
C ASN A 143 0.72 -8.30 8.95
N ILE A 144 1.92 -8.49 8.40
CA ILE A 144 2.60 -7.49 7.57
C ILE A 144 2.99 -8.13 6.24
N GLU A 145 2.68 -7.44 5.15
CA GLU A 145 3.30 -7.65 3.85
C GLU A 145 4.07 -6.40 3.47
N TYR A 146 5.18 -6.58 2.73
CA TYR A 146 6.01 -5.47 2.32
C TYR A 146 6.56 -5.62 0.89
N PHE A 147 6.79 -4.48 0.27
CA PHE A 147 7.48 -4.33 -1.01
C PHE A 147 8.59 -3.30 -0.89
N CYS A 148 9.63 -3.45 -1.70
CA CYS A 148 10.69 -2.45 -1.82
C CYS A 148 10.78 -1.98 -3.26
N THR A 149 11.11 -0.71 -3.48
CA THR A 149 11.33 -0.15 -4.82
C THR A 149 12.63 0.64 -4.83
N ASP A 150 13.51 0.37 -5.79
CA ASP A 150 14.67 1.24 -6.04
C ASP A 150 14.21 2.51 -6.75
N VAL A 151 14.59 3.66 -6.20
CA VAL A 151 14.30 4.97 -6.77
C VAL A 151 15.58 5.75 -7.02
N ARG A 152 15.54 6.63 -8.03
CA ARG A 152 16.54 7.66 -8.28
C ARG A 152 15.88 9.02 -8.16
N MET A 153 16.44 9.87 -7.31
CA MET A 153 15.94 11.22 -7.07
C MET A 153 16.20 12.13 -8.27
N THR A 154 15.16 12.83 -8.71
CA THR A 154 15.19 13.74 -9.85
C THR A 154 14.49 15.05 -9.51
N ASP A 155 14.91 16.16 -10.12
CA ASP A 155 14.22 17.46 -10.03
C ASP A 155 13.09 17.55 -11.08
N THR A 156 12.36 16.45 -11.27
CA THR A 156 11.20 16.43 -12.17
C THR A 156 10.04 17.15 -11.48
N GLU A 157 9.36 18.03 -12.20
CA GLU A 157 8.05 18.53 -11.78
C GLU A 157 7.05 17.39 -11.93
N ALA A 158 6.68 16.76 -10.81
CA ALA A 158 5.52 15.90 -10.77
C ALA A 158 4.29 16.82 -10.67
N LEU A 159 3.58 17.03 -11.77
CA LEU A 159 2.35 17.81 -11.74
C LEU A 159 1.30 17.02 -10.94
N PRO A 160 0.65 17.63 -9.93
CA PRO A 160 -0.41 16.96 -9.18
C PRO A 160 -1.58 16.51 -10.06
N GLU A 161 -1.80 17.16 -11.20
CA GLU A 161 -2.90 16.88 -12.12
C GLU A 161 -2.59 15.73 -13.10
N GLU A 162 -1.33 15.33 -13.22
CA GLU A 162 -0.91 14.11 -13.95
C GLU A 162 -0.96 12.88 -13.03
N HIS A 163 -1.95 12.81 -12.14
CA HIS A 163 -2.31 11.54 -11.55
C HIS A 163 -2.59 10.58 -12.74
N PRO A 164 -1.87 9.45 -12.85
CA PRO A 164 -2.31 8.39 -13.76
C PRO A 164 -3.78 8.13 -13.45
N ALA A 165 -4.55 7.71 -14.45
CA ALA A 165 -5.99 7.47 -14.34
C ALA A 165 -6.42 6.54 -13.17
N MET A 166 -5.44 5.97 -12.47
CA MET A 166 -5.50 5.08 -11.31
C MET A 166 -5.71 5.78 -9.96
N CYS A 167 -5.55 7.10 -9.86
CA CYS A 167 -5.63 7.85 -8.60
C CYS A 167 -6.74 8.90 -8.62
N ALA A 168 -7.93 8.59 -8.11
CA ALA A 168 -8.90 9.64 -7.79
C ALA A 168 -8.35 10.42 -6.59
N ALA A 169 -8.13 11.72 -6.76
CA ALA A 169 -7.72 12.59 -5.69
C ALA A 169 -8.67 12.41 -4.49
N GLY A 170 -8.13 12.09 -3.31
CA GLY A 170 -8.95 11.98 -2.09
C GLY A 170 -9.47 10.58 -1.75
N ASN A 171 -8.78 9.51 -2.18
CA ASN A 171 -9.07 8.15 -1.69
C ASN A 171 -10.37 7.54 -2.25
N GLU A 172 -10.85 8.03 -3.39
CA GLU A 172 -12.06 7.55 -4.05
C GLU A 172 -11.75 6.60 -5.22
N THR A 173 -12.71 5.75 -5.59
CA THR A 173 -12.47 4.63 -6.54
C THR A 173 -12.37 5.05 -8.01
N LEU A 174 -12.72 6.29 -8.36
CA LEU A 174 -12.89 6.69 -9.75
C LEU A 174 -12.49 8.14 -9.94
N ILE A 175 -11.48 8.40 -10.78
CA ILE A 175 -11.44 9.68 -11.47
C ILE A 175 -12.68 9.65 -12.35
N PRO A 176 -13.68 10.55 -12.18
CA PRO A 176 -14.74 10.65 -13.16
C PRO A 176 -14.05 10.81 -14.51
N MET A 177 -14.38 9.97 -15.51
CA MET A 177 -13.94 10.24 -16.87
C MET A 177 -14.16 11.72 -17.11
N PRO A 178 -13.14 12.48 -17.58
CA PRO A 178 -13.39 13.86 -17.95
C PRO A 178 -14.54 13.78 -18.94
N ASP A 179 -15.67 14.35 -18.54
CA ASP A 179 -16.86 14.40 -19.36
C ASP A 179 -16.37 14.83 -20.75
N GLU A 180 -16.67 14.02 -21.76
CA GLU A 180 -16.49 14.41 -23.15
C GLU A 180 -17.05 15.83 -23.25
N TYR A 181 -16.19 16.81 -23.51
CA TYR A 181 -16.58 18.19 -23.73
C TYR A 181 -17.62 18.19 -24.86
N LEU A 182 -18.89 18.26 -24.48
CA LEU A 182 -20.01 18.69 -25.31
C LEU A 182 -20.35 20.13 -24.94
#